data_AF-A0A8J3TH22-F1
#
_entry.id   AF-A0A8J3TH22-F1
#
_cell.length_a   1.000
_cell.length_b   1.000
_cell.length_c   1.000
_cell.angle_alpha   90.00
_cell.angle_beta   90.00
_cell.angle_gamma   90.00
#
_symmetry.space_group_name_H-M   'P 1'
#
loop_
_entity.id
_entity.type
_entity.pdbx_description
1 polymer ?
#
loop_
_entity_poly.entity_id
_entity_poly.type
_entity_poly.pdbx_seq_one_letter_code
_entity_poly.pdbx_strand_id
1 'polypeptide(L)'
;MVVAVNCPGVIDIVKIAGYYAQMTGVLAGFAFTALVVLLGPARPDEPGLHRTSRANGVPLVLLAAFIALTMSTLIYSVLAGESEQARGRAATVEIIDGVPFGLAVIMLFHGITLLMQGGDIDPVAVGTARVMTVVISPPLTLYYIANGAADTLSIHATRVAGECVATGVSELGLVLSVILVLVLAVSVIPKLQPRALRAGARKALRLVPISVLVVSLAATVAAGDLSTRSPDFLFSPTALDRYLVGIFVLLALLGLVLGLGRPEYRGPAGTRKRRSGTARPPLFRTRRATSRPSNPGSACSAA
;
A
#
# COMPACT_ATOMS: atom_id res chain seq x y z
N MET A 1 12.59 -42.90 12.13
CA MET A 1 13.85 -42.17 11.92
C MET A 1 13.75 -41.53 10.55
N VAL A 2 13.28 -40.28 10.48
CA VAL A 2 13.12 -39.57 9.20
C VAL A 2 14.49 -39.00 8.85
N VAL A 3 15.12 -39.57 7.83
CA VAL A 3 16.37 -39.04 7.29
C VAL A 3 16.06 -37.64 6.76
N ALA A 4 16.73 -36.62 7.29
CA ALA A 4 16.66 -35.27 6.74
C ALA A 4 17.23 -35.33 5.32
N VAL A 5 16.36 -35.42 4.33
CA VAL A 5 16.74 -35.33 2.92
C VAL A 5 17.13 -33.87 2.69
N ASN A 6 18.43 -33.59 2.79
CA ASN A 6 18.96 -32.28 2.48
C ASN A 6 18.84 -32.10 0.96
N CYS A 7 17.80 -31.37 0.55
CA CYS A 7 17.48 -31.08 -0.84
C CYS A 7 18.28 -29.85 -1.30
N PRO A 8 19.38 -29.99 -2.06
CA PRO A 8 20.26 -28.86 -2.42
C PRO A 8 19.59 -27.79 -3.31
N GLY A 9 18.37 -28.03 -3.79
CA GLY A 9 17.58 -27.09 -4.59
C GLY A 9 16.36 -26.48 -3.89
N VAL A 10 16.08 -26.83 -2.62
CA VAL A 10 14.92 -26.31 -1.89
C VAL A 10 15.38 -25.24 -0.91
N ILE A 11 14.64 -24.13 -0.88
CA ILE A 11 14.94 -22.96 -0.06
C ILE A 11 14.95 -23.32 1.44
N ASP A 12 15.88 -22.70 2.17
CA ASP A 12 15.91 -22.73 3.63
C ASP A 12 14.90 -21.70 4.17
N ILE A 13 13.68 -22.19 4.41
CA ILE A 13 12.52 -21.40 4.83
C ILE A 13 12.80 -20.69 6.16
N VAL A 14 13.43 -21.39 7.11
CA VAL A 14 13.72 -20.87 8.45
C VAL A 14 14.70 -19.71 8.37
N LYS A 15 15.76 -19.86 7.57
CA LYS A 15 16.75 -18.80 7.36
C LYS A 15 16.16 -17.60 6.64
N ILE A 16 15.36 -17.81 5.59
CA ILE A 16 14.72 -16.71 4.87
C ILE A 16 13.69 -15.99 5.74
N ALA A 17 12.91 -16.71 6.55
CA ALA A 17 12.00 -16.13 7.51
C ALA A 17 12.72 -15.17 8.47
N GLY A 18 13.95 -15.51 8.91
CA GLY A 18 14.77 -14.60 9.72
C GLY A 18 15.09 -13.28 9.01
N TYR A 19 15.39 -13.31 7.71
CA TYR A 19 15.60 -12.09 6.92
C TYR A 19 14.30 -11.30 6.71
N TYR A 20 13.17 -11.98 6.49
CA TYR A 20 11.87 -11.33 6.40
C TYR A 20 11.48 -10.64 7.71
N ALA A 21 11.69 -11.26 8.87
CA ALA A 21 11.45 -10.64 10.17
C ALA A 21 12.25 -9.35 10.36
N GLN A 22 13.55 -9.36 10.02
CA GLN A 22 14.38 -8.15 10.11
C GLN A 22 13.88 -7.04 9.18
N MET A 23 13.60 -7.39 7.92
CA MET A 23 13.11 -6.43 6.94
C MET A 23 11.76 -5.83 7.35
N THR A 24 10.80 -6.64 7.81
CA THR A 24 9.49 -6.15 8.26
C THR A 24 9.63 -5.25 9.48
N GLY A 25 10.56 -5.55 10.40
CA GLY A 25 10.84 -4.72 11.56
C GLY A 25 11.38 -3.33 11.17
N VAL A 26 12.31 -3.28 10.20
CA VAL A 26 12.86 -2.01 9.67
C VAL A 26 11.75 -1.19 8.99
N LEU A 27 10.92 -1.81 8.14
CA LEU A 27 9.81 -1.12 7.49
C LEU A 27 8.77 -0.61 8.50
N ALA A 28 8.50 -1.38 9.57
CA ALA A 28 7.62 -0.95 10.66
C ALA A 28 8.16 0.31 11.34
N GLY A 29 9.47 0.35 11.61
CA GLY A 29 10.16 1.53 12.15
C GLY A 29 9.95 2.76 11.27
N PHE A 30 10.16 2.65 9.95
CA PHE A 30 9.92 3.76 9.02
C PHE A 30 8.45 4.22 9.00
N ALA A 31 7.50 3.29 8.99
CA ALA A 31 6.07 3.61 9.04
C ALA A 31 5.71 4.36 10.34
N PHE A 32 6.25 3.91 11.48
CA PHE A 32 6.06 4.56 12.78
C PHE A 32 6.68 5.97 12.82
N THR A 33 7.91 6.14 12.36
CA THR A 33 8.56 7.46 12.29
C THR A 33 7.75 8.43 11.44
N ALA A 34 7.27 8.01 10.26
CA ALA A 34 6.41 8.83 9.42
C ALA A 34 5.10 9.21 10.13
N LEU A 35 4.50 8.27 10.86
CA LEU A 35 3.29 8.52 11.66
C LEU A 35 3.54 9.52 12.78
N VAL A 36 4.65 9.42 13.52
CA VAL A 36 5.02 10.38 14.58
C VAL A 36 5.21 11.78 14.01
N VAL A 37 5.93 11.91 12.90
CA VAL A 37 6.14 13.21 12.21
C VAL A 37 4.80 13.84 11.81
N LEU A 38 3.86 13.03 11.31
CA LEU A 38 2.54 13.53 10.91
C LEU A 38 1.62 13.91 12.07
N LEU A 39 1.73 13.22 13.20
CA LEU A 39 0.95 13.49 14.41
C LEU A 39 1.55 14.58 15.30
N GLY A 40 2.80 14.98 15.04
CA GLY A 40 3.47 16.06 15.76
C GLY A 40 2.70 17.39 15.68
N PRO A 41 2.88 18.28 16.67
CA PRO A 41 2.24 19.58 16.68
C PRO A 41 2.63 20.36 15.42
N ALA A 42 1.62 20.75 14.63
CA ALA A 42 1.83 21.53 13.42
C ALA A 42 2.52 22.85 13.78
N ARG A 43 3.63 23.16 13.11
CA ARG A 43 4.27 24.47 13.24
C ARG A 43 3.30 25.54 12.74
N PRO A 44 3.21 26.71 13.40
CA PRO A 44 2.30 27.80 13.00
C PRO A 44 2.43 28.19 11.52
N ASP A 45 3.62 28.02 10.94
CA ASP A 45 3.97 28.45 9.59
C ASP A 45 3.75 27.39 8.48
N GLU A 46 3.42 26.12 8.84
CA GLU A 46 3.16 25.05 7.86
C GLU A 46 1.77 24.38 7.98
N PRO A 47 0.66 25.15 7.99
CA PRO A 47 -0.69 24.60 8.14
C PRO A 47 -1.16 23.77 6.92
N GLY A 48 -0.51 23.90 5.76
CA GLY A 48 -0.96 23.28 4.49
C GLY A 48 -0.82 21.75 4.46
N LEU A 49 0.37 21.22 4.73
CA LEU A 49 0.69 19.80 4.59
C LEU A 49 0.07 18.94 5.71
N HIS A 50 0.12 19.42 6.95
CA HIS A 50 -0.45 18.71 8.10
C HIS A 50 -1.98 18.61 8.03
N ARG A 51 -2.67 19.65 7.53
CA ARG A 51 -4.13 19.67 7.43
C ARG A 51 -4.65 18.78 6.30
N THR A 52 -3.98 18.76 5.14
CA THR A 52 -4.36 17.91 4.00
C THR A 52 -4.05 16.44 4.27
N SER A 53 -2.89 16.13 4.84
CA SER A 53 -2.50 14.75 5.19
C SER A 53 -3.45 14.11 6.22
N ARG A 54 -3.84 14.87 7.26
CA ARG A 54 -4.81 14.41 8.27
C ARG A 54 -6.22 14.23 7.70
N ALA A 55 -6.63 15.09 6.76
CA ALA A 55 -7.92 14.99 6.08
C ALA A 55 -8.00 13.81 5.09
N ASN A 56 -6.86 13.38 4.54
CA ASN A 56 -6.78 12.32 3.52
C ASN A 56 -6.62 10.91 4.11
N GLY A 57 -6.69 10.76 5.44
CA GLY A 57 -6.61 9.44 6.10
C GLY A 57 -5.22 8.82 6.11
N VAL A 58 -4.17 9.58 5.78
CA VAL A 58 -2.77 9.10 5.75
C VAL A 58 -2.35 8.47 7.08
N PRO A 59 -2.65 9.05 8.26
CA PRO A 59 -2.25 8.44 9.53
C PRO A 59 -2.85 7.04 9.72
N LEU A 60 -4.08 6.80 9.26
CA LEU A 60 -4.73 5.50 9.39
C LEU A 60 -4.10 4.46 8.44
N VAL A 61 -3.72 4.86 7.22
CA VAL A 61 -3.01 3.99 6.26
C VAL A 61 -1.65 3.59 6.81
N LEU A 62 -0.87 4.54 7.33
CA LEU A 62 0.44 4.27 7.92
C LEU A 62 0.34 3.46 9.22
N LEU A 63 -0.68 3.71 10.04
CA LEU A 63 -0.96 2.90 11.23
C LEU A 63 -1.28 1.45 10.85
N ALA A 64 -2.11 1.25 9.80
CA ALA A 64 -2.42 -0.07 9.30
C ALA A 64 -1.17 -0.80 8.79
N ALA A 65 -0.31 -0.11 8.03
CA ALA A 65 0.97 -0.66 7.58
C ALA A 65 1.89 -1.01 8.76
N PHE A 66 2.04 -0.12 9.74
CA PHE A 66 2.85 -0.33 10.93
C PHE A 66 2.41 -1.57 11.73
N ILE A 67 1.11 -1.69 12.03
CA ILE A 67 0.58 -2.82 12.79
C ILE A 67 0.76 -4.12 12.01
N ALA A 68 0.45 -4.15 10.71
CA ALA A 68 0.59 -5.34 9.88
C ALA A 68 2.06 -5.77 9.71
N LEU A 69 3.01 -4.83 9.57
CA LEU A 69 4.45 -5.12 9.56
C LEU A 69 4.95 -5.61 10.92
N THR A 70 4.42 -5.09 12.03
CA THR A 70 4.76 -5.57 13.37
C THR A 70 4.28 -7.00 13.57
N MET A 71 3.04 -7.31 13.18
CA MET A 71 2.52 -8.68 13.18
C MET A 71 3.37 -9.60 12.30
N SER A 72 3.70 -9.16 11.08
CA SER A 72 4.57 -9.91 10.16
C SER A 72 5.95 -10.20 10.77
N THR A 73 6.53 -9.23 11.48
CA THR A 73 7.80 -9.40 12.17
C THR A 73 7.72 -10.49 13.23
N LEU A 74 6.63 -10.53 14.01
CA LEU A 74 6.43 -11.53 15.05
C LEU A 74 6.26 -12.94 14.46
N ILE A 75 5.40 -13.12 13.45
CA ILE A 75 5.16 -14.43 12.85
C ILE A 75 6.40 -14.96 12.11
N TYR A 76 7.11 -14.12 11.35
CA TYR A 76 8.37 -14.52 10.72
C TYR A 76 9.47 -14.83 11.75
N SER A 77 9.48 -14.16 12.91
CA SER A 77 10.43 -14.48 13.99
C SER A 77 10.13 -15.86 14.60
N VAL A 78 8.85 -16.21 14.74
CA VAL A 78 8.44 -17.55 15.20
C VAL A 78 8.81 -18.60 14.15
N LEU A 79 8.53 -18.34 12.87
CA LEU A 79 8.89 -19.23 11.76
C LEU A 79 10.41 -19.43 11.65
N ALA A 80 11.21 -18.40 11.92
CA ALA A 80 12.68 -18.49 11.97
C ALA A 80 13.21 -19.31 13.16
N GLY A 81 12.36 -19.60 14.15
CA GLY A 81 12.67 -20.49 15.27
C GLY A 81 12.25 -21.94 15.04
N GLU A 82 11.64 -22.25 13.90
CA GLU A 82 11.18 -23.61 13.61
C GLU A 82 12.33 -24.60 13.41
N SER A 83 12.10 -25.84 13.83
CA SER A 83 13.05 -26.93 13.62
C SER A 83 12.94 -27.50 12.20
N GLU A 84 14.04 -28.06 11.68
CA GLU A 84 14.05 -28.78 10.38
C GLU A 84 13.00 -29.92 10.31
N GLN A 85 12.65 -30.52 11.45
CA GLN A 85 11.64 -31.57 11.55
C GLN A 85 10.22 -31.05 11.29
N ALA A 86 10.00 -29.74 11.42
CA ALA A 86 8.73 -29.07 11.19
C ALA A 86 8.63 -28.39 9.81
N ARG A 87 9.46 -28.80 8.84
CA ARG A 87 9.52 -28.18 7.51
C ARG A 87 8.18 -28.13 6.79
N GLY A 88 7.33 -29.14 6.94
CA GLY A 88 5.99 -29.15 6.35
C GLY A 88 5.11 -28.02 6.89
N ARG A 89 5.08 -27.89 8.23
CA ARG A 89 4.35 -26.82 8.91
C ARG A 89 4.92 -25.46 8.55
N ALA A 90 6.25 -25.32 8.55
CA ALA A 90 6.95 -24.10 8.20
C ALA A 90 6.58 -23.60 6.79
N ALA A 91 6.58 -24.48 5.78
CA ALA A 91 6.17 -24.13 4.42
C ALA A 91 4.71 -23.66 4.32
N THR A 92 3.83 -24.19 5.16
CA THR A 92 2.42 -23.75 5.19
C THR A 92 2.26 -22.39 5.87
N VAL A 93 2.98 -22.19 6.98
CA VAL A 93 2.96 -20.93 7.75
C VAL A 93 3.56 -19.80 6.91
N GLU A 94 4.66 -20.03 6.19
CA GLU A 94 5.30 -19.06 5.30
C GLU A 94 4.32 -18.42 4.30
N ILE A 95 3.49 -19.25 3.66
CA ILE A 95 2.49 -18.79 2.68
C ILE A 95 1.47 -17.86 3.34
N ILE A 96 1.09 -18.15 4.58
CA ILE A 96 0.13 -17.34 5.35
C ILE A 96 0.77 -16.04 5.81
N ASP A 97 2.02 -16.09 6.28
CA ASP A 97 2.80 -14.94 6.73
C ASP A 97 3.07 -13.94 5.60
N GLY A 98 3.12 -14.42 4.35
CA GLY A 98 3.22 -13.58 3.16
C GLY A 98 2.07 -12.59 2.98
N VAL A 99 0.87 -12.91 3.46
CA VAL A 99 -0.33 -12.06 3.31
C VAL A 99 -0.24 -10.76 4.11
N PRO A 100 -0.12 -10.77 5.46
CA PRO A 100 -0.01 -9.54 6.23
C PRO A 100 1.18 -8.71 5.76
N PHE A 101 2.31 -9.35 5.41
CA PHE A 101 3.48 -8.63 4.92
C PHE A 101 3.19 -7.89 3.61
N GLY A 102 2.66 -8.59 2.61
CA GLY A 102 2.35 -7.98 1.31
C GLY A 102 1.27 -6.91 1.37
N LEU A 103 0.24 -7.09 2.20
CA LEU A 103 -0.77 -6.05 2.43
C LEU A 103 -0.16 -4.80 3.08
N ALA A 104 0.76 -4.98 4.03
CA ALA A 104 1.41 -3.88 4.70
C ALA A 104 2.33 -3.08 3.76
N VAL A 105 3.05 -3.75 2.86
CA VAL A 105 3.85 -3.10 1.81
C VAL A 105 2.95 -2.27 0.87
N ILE A 106 1.80 -2.80 0.46
CA ILE A 106 0.82 -2.05 -0.36
C ILE A 106 0.33 -0.81 0.40
N MET A 107 0.01 -0.93 1.69
CA MET A 107 -0.39 0.21 2.52
C MET A 107 0.73 1.23 2.70
N LEU A 108 1.97 0.80 2.84
CA LEU A 108 3.12 1.71 2.97
C LEU A 108 3.30 2.54 1.70
N PHE A 109 3.32 1.91 0.52
CA PHE A 109 3.38 2.62 -0.75
C PHE A 109 2.15 3.51 -0.98
N HIS A 110 0.97 3.08 -0.52
CA HIS A 110 -0.23 3.92 -0.57
C HIS A 110 -0.10 5.17 0.31
N GLY A 111 0.40 5.01 1.54
CA GLY A 111 0.67 6.13 2.46
C GLY A 111 1.66 7.13 1.85
N ILE A 112 2.76 6.64 1.25
CA ILE A 112 3.74 7.46 0.53
C ILE A 112 3.05 8.21 -0.63
N THR A 113 2.25 7.51 -1.43
CA THR A 113 1.53 8.13 -2.56
C THR A 113 0.60 9.25 -2.08
N LEU A 114 -0.12 9.05 -0.97
CA LEU A 114 -1.00 10.08 -0.41
C LEU A 114 -0.21 11.27 0.18
N LEU A 115 0.94 11.02 0.78
CA LEU A 115 1.85 12.08 1.25
C LEU A 115 2.36 12.93 0.10
N MET A 116 2.82 12.29 -0.98
CA MET A 116 3.29 13.00 -2.17
C MET A 116 2.17 13.78 -2.86
N GLN A 117 0.92 13.31 -2.80
CA GLN A 117 -0.24 14.06 -3.30
C GLN A 117 -0.58 15.29 -2.44
N GLY A 118 -0.31 15.23 -1.15
CA GLY A 118 -0.53 16.33 -0.20
C GLY A 118 0.61 17.35 -0.19
N GLY A 119 1.83 16.92 -0.54
CA GLY A 119 2.99 17.78 -0.78
C GLY A 119 2.98 18.35 -2.19
N ASP A 120 3.61 19.50 -2.39
CA ASP A 120 3.77 20.13 -3.72
C ASP A 120 4.84 19.40 -4.55
N ILE A 121 4.69 18.08 -4.70
CA ILE A 121 5.61 17.17 -5.40
C ILE A 121 5.20 17.05 -6.86
N ASP A 122 6.20 16.85 -7.73
CA ASP A 122 6.01 16.70 -9.16
C ASP A 122 4.93 15.64 -9.52
N PRO A 123 3.96 15.96 -10.40
CA PRO A 123 2.87 15.06 -10.77
C PRO A 123 3.33 13.73 -11.40
N VAL A 124 4.48 13.69 -12.07
CA VAL A 124 5.04 12.45 -12.64
C VAL A 124 5.52 11.54 -11.53
N ALA A 125 6.20 12.08 -10.52
CA ALA A 125 6.64 11.31 -9.36
C ALA A 125 5.44 10.70 -8.60
N VAL A 126 4.39 11.49 -8.38
CA VAL A 126 3.12 11.02 -7.79
C VAL A 126 2.47 9.93 -8.65
N GLY A 127 2.48 10.11 -9.98
CA GLY A 127 1.97 9.13 -10.94
C GLY A 127 2.70 7.79 -10.86
N THR A 128 4.04 7.82 -10.80
CA THR A 128 4.88 6.63 -10.66
C THR A 128 4.65 5.92 -9.33
N ALA A 129 4.62 6.65 -8.22
CA ALA A 129 4.33 6.08 -6.89
C ALA A 129 2.96 5.36 -6.87
N ARG A 130 1.97 5.93 -7.56
CA ARG A 130 0.66 5.31 -7.72
C ARG A 130 0.69 4.04 -8.57
N VAL A 131 1.45 4.02 -9.68
CA VAL A 131 1.62 2.81 -10.50
C VAL A 131 2.30 1.71 -9.69
N MET A 132 3.35 2.05 -8.92
CA MET A 132 3.99 1.10 -8.01
C MET A 132 2.98 0.51 -7.02
N THR A 133 2.22 1.37 -6.33
CA THR A 133 1.22 0.96 -5.34
C THR A 133 0.11 0.08 -5.92
N VAL A 134 -0.44 0.44 -7.09
CA VAL A 134 -1.67 -0.17 -7.62
C VAL A 134 -1.37 -1.32 -8.57
N VAL A 135 -0.33 -1.23 -9.41
CA VAL A 135 -0.09 -2.18 -10.50
C VAL A 135 1.04 -3.14 -10.17
N ILE A 136 2.05 -2.72 -9.41
CA ILE A 136 3.25 -3.54 -9.16
C ILE A 136 3.16 -4.26 -7.81
N SER A 137 2.85 -3.55 -6.72
CA SER A 137 2.87 -4.16 -5.37
C SER A 137 1.91 -5.35 -5.22
N PRO A 138 0.63 -5.31 -5.66
CA PRO A 138 -0.27 -6.44 -5.46
C PRO A 138 0.15 -7.71 -6.23
N PRO A 139 0.49 -7.66 -7.54
CA PRO A 139 1.03 -8.84 -8.24
C PRO A 139 2.35 -9.34 -7.66
N LEU A 140 3.24 -8.43 -7.24
CA LEU A 140 4.49 -8.85 -6.61
C LEU A 140 4.24 -9.61 -5.30
N THR A 141 3.31 -9.15 -4.48
CA THR A 141 2.86 -9.86 -3.28
C THR A 141 2.34 -11.26 -3.62
N LEU A 142 1.44 -11.38 -4.60
CA LEU A 142 0.90 -12.67 -5.01
C LEU A 142 2.00 -13.61 -5.54
N TYR A 143 2.94 -13.07 -6.31
CA TYR A 143 4.08 -13.82 -6.84
C TYR A 143 4.96 -14.37 -5.72
N TYR A 144 5.29 -13.58 -4.69
CA TYR A 144 6.07 -14.09 -3.55
C TYR A 144 5.33 -15.14 -2.74
N ILE A 145 4.02 -14.97 -2.51
CA ILE A 145 3.18 -16.01 -1.87
C ILE A 145 3.15 -17.29 -2.71
N ALA A 146 3.09 -17.16 -4.04
CA ALA A 146 3.16 -18.30 -4.96
C ALA A 146 4.54 -18.96 -5.03
N ASN A 147 5.62 -18.25 -4.66
CA ASN A 147 6.93 -18.86 -4.47
C ASN A 147 6.96 -19.73 -3.21
N GLY A 148 6.43 -19.25 -2.08
CA GLY A 148 6.29 -20.10 -0.87
C GLY A 148 5.39 -21.32 -1.11
N ALA A 149 4.41 -21.21 -2.01
CA ALA A 149 3.61 -22.34 -2.46
C ALA A 149 4.45 -23.43 -3.15
N ALA A 150 5.54 -23.07 -3.84
CA ALA A 150 6.45 -24.02 -4.45
C ALA A 150 7.17 -24.87 -3.41
N ASP A 151 7.50 -24.33 -2.24
CA ASP A 151 8.11 -25.10 -1.16
C ASP A 151 7.15 -26.18 -0.64
N THR A 152 5.87 -25.85 -0.49
CA THR A 152 4.82 -26.83 -0.14
C THR A 152 4.70 -27.95 -1.19
N LEU A 153 4.71 -27.59 -2.48
CA LEU A 153 4.62 -28.55 -3.59
C LEU A 153 5.86 -29.45 -3.67
N SER A 154 7.06 -28.90 -3.42
CA SER A 154 8.31 -29.66 -3.41
C SER A 154 8.34 -30.71 -2.31
N ILE A 155 7.77 -30.40 -1.14
CA ILE A 155 7.65 -31.34 -0.01
C ILE A 155 6.67 -32.46 -0.36
N HIS A 156 5.53 -32.15 -1.01
CA HIS A 156 4.61 -33.18 -1.50
C HIS A 156 5.26 -34.08 -2.53
N ALA A 157 5.95 -33.51 -3.52
CA ALA A 157 6.63 -34.26 -4.56
C ALA A 157 7.70 -35.18 -3.97
N THR A 158 8.48 -34.68 -3.01
CA THR A 158 9.51 -35.47 -2.31
C THR A 158 8.90 -36.61 -1.49
N ARG A 159 7.76 -36.39 -0.81
CA ARG A 159 7.05 -37.45 -0.06
C ARG A 159 6.52 -38.56 -0.97
N VAL A 160 6.09 -38.23 -2.19
CA VAL A 160 5.55 -39.20 -3.16
C VAL A 160 6.67 -39.94 -3.89
N ALA A 161 7.69 -39.21 -4.36
CA ALA A 161 8.79 -39.78 -5.14
C ALA A 161 9.79 -40.57 -4.28
N GLY A 162 9.89 -40.27 -2.98
CA GLY A 162 10.91 -40.83 -2.10
C GLY A 162 12.32 -40.25 -2.33
N GLU A 163 12.46 -39.35 -3.30
CA GLU A 163 13.68 -38.63 -3.66
C GLU A 163 13.41 -37.13 -3.70
N CYS A 164 14.48 -36.33 -3.63
CA CYS A 164 14.37 -34.87 -3.64
C CYS A 164 13.86 -34.36 -4.99
N VAL A 165 12.68 -33.73 -5.00
CA VAL A 165 12.11 -33.10 -6.20
C VAL A 165 11.89 -31.62 -5.95
N ALA A 166 12.67 -30.77 -6.62
CA ALA A 166 12.47 -29.32 -6.60
C ALA A 166 11.40 -28.93 -7.63
N THR A 167 10.34 -28.29 -7.17
CA THR A 167 9.30 -27.73 -8.03
C THR A 167 9.52 -26.23 -8.22
N GLY A 168 9.28 -25.72 -9.42
CA GLY A 168 9.27 -24.28 -9.68
C GLY A 168 8.04 -23.58 -9.06
N VAL A 169 7.92 -22.28 -9.31
CA VAL A 169 6.77 -21.47 -8.90
C VAL A 169 5.46 -22.13 -9.34
N SER A 170 4.43 -22.11 -8.48
CA SER A 170 3.10 -22.60 -8.83
C SER A 170 2.62 -21.96 -10.14
N GLU A 171 2.34 -22.79 -11.16
CA GLU A 171 1.86 -22.33 -12.47
C GLU A 171 0.58 -21.48 -12.33
N LEU A 172 -0.32 -21.91 -11.44
CA LEU A 172 -1.53 -21.17 -11.11
C LEU A 172 -1.19 -19.80 -10.51
N GLY A 173 -0.28 -19.74 -9.55
CA GLY A 173 0.16 -18.48 -8.94
C GLY A 173 0.80 -17.51 -9.93
N LEU A 174 1.58 -18.03 -10.88
CA LEU A 174 2.18 -17.23 -11.96
C LEU A 174 1.12 -16.67 -12.90
N VAL A 175 0.19 -17.51 -13.37
CA VAL A 175 -0.92 -17.08 -14.23
C VAL A 175 -1.79 -16.04 -13.53
N LEU A 176 -2.16 -16.26 -12.27
CA LEU A 176 -2.95 -15.31 -11.48
C LEU A 176 -2.21 -13.98 -11.29
N SER A 177 -0.89 -13.99 -11.09
CA SER A 177 -0.08 -12.77 -10.98
C SER A 177 -0.09 -11.97 -12.28
N VAL A 178 0.04 -12.63 -13.44
CA VAL A 178 -0.05 -11.97 -14.76
C VAL A 178 -1.46 -11.39 -14.98
N ILE A 179 -2.52 -12.14 -14.68
CA ILE A 179 -3.90 -11.66 -14.77
C ILE A 179 -4.09 -10.43 -13.88
N LEU A 180 -3.53 -10.45 -12.66
CA LEU A 180 -3.63 -9.35 -11.71
C LEU A 180 -2.95 -8.08 -12.23
N VAL A 181 -1.77 -8.19 -12.85
CA VAL A 181 -1.11 -7.07 -13.53
C VAL A 181 -2.02 -6.47 -14.59
N LEU A 182 -2.59 -7.30 -15.46
CA LEU A 182 -3.44 -6.84 -16.56
C LEU A 182 -4.69 -6.11 -16.05
N VAL A 183 -5.39 -6.69 -15.07
CA VAL A 183 -6.59 -6.10 -14.45
C VAL A 183 -6.25 -4.75 -13.81
N LEU A 184 -5.17 -4.67 -13.05
CA LEU A 184 -4.80 -3.45 -12.33
C LEU A 184 -4.21 -2.37 -13.25
N ALA A 185 -3.49 -2.76 -14.31
CA ALA A 185 -3.04 -1.84 -15.35
C ALA A 185 -4.21 -1.18 -16.09
N VAL A 186 -5.25 -1.96 -16.44
CA VAL A 186 -6.49 -1.39 -17.00
C VAL A 186 -7.17 -0.47 -15.99
N SER A 187 -7.14 -0.84 -14.71
CA SER A 187 -7.77 -0.06 -13.64
C SER A 187 -7.17 1.33 -13.46
N VAL A 188 -5.92 1.60 -13.86
CA VAL A 188 -5.32 2.94 -13.68
C VAL A 188 -5.65 3.90 -14.82
N ILE A 189 -6.13 3.40 -15.96
CA ILE A 189 -6.44 4.17 -17.18
C ILE A 189 -7.76 4.93 -17.00
N PRO A 190 -7.75 6.28 -16.88
CA PRO A 190 -8.95 7.04 -16.56
C PRO A 190 -10.04 6.99 -17.65
N LYS A 191 -9.69 6.68 -18.91
CA LYS A 191 -10.66 6.58 -20.01
C LYS A 191 -11.57 5.34 -19.90
N LEU A 192 -11.11 4.28 -19.24
CA LEU A 192 -11.80 2.99 -19.16
C LEU A 192 -12.63 2.83 -17.88
N GLN A 193 -12.60 3.80 -16.97
CA GLN A 193 -13.27 3.69 -15.67
C GLN A 193 -14.70 4.25 -15.71
N PRO A 194 -15.74 3.43 -15.49
CA PRO A 194 -17.11 3.92 -15.41
C PRO A 194 -17.33 4.76 -14.14
N ARG A 195 -18.13 5.83 -14.26
CA ARG A 195 -18.36 6.81 -13.18
C ARG A 195 -18.96 6.19 -11.92
N ALA A 196 -19.84 5.19 -12.08
CA ALA A 196 -20.48 4.47 -10.98
C ALA A 196 -19.43 3.72 -10.12
N LEU A 197 -18.51 2.98 -10.74
CA LEU A 197 -17.47 2.25 -10.03
C LEU A 197 -16.53 3.19 -9.25
N ARG A 198 -16.19 4.36 -9.83
CA ARG A 198 -15.39 5.38 -9.10
C ARG A 198 -16.11 5.89 -7.85
N ALA A 199 -17.42 6.13 -7.93
CA ALA A 199 -18.19 6.60 -6.79
C ALA A 199 -18.21 5.56 -5.66
N GLY A 200 -18.40 4.28 -6.00
CA GLY A 200 -18.32 3.17 -5.06
C GLY A 200 -16.93 3.02 -4.42
N ALA A 201 -15.87 3.00 -5.25
CA ALA A 201 -14.49 2.86 -4.79
C ALA A 201 -14.08 3.99 -3.83
N ARG A 202 -14.49 5.24 -4.09
CA ARG A 202 -14.23 6.37 -3.18
C ARG A 202 -14.84 6.18 -1.79
N LYS A 203 -16.02 5.55 -1.69
CA LYS A 203 -16.62 5.21 -0.39
C LYS A 203 -15.85 4.08 0.28
N ALA A 204 -15.46 3.06 -0.50
CA ALA A 204 -14.75 1.89 -0.01
C ALA A 204 -13.32 2.20 0.48
N LEU A 205 -12.65 3.23 -0.06
CA LEU A 205 -11.29 3.61 0.33
C LEU A 205 -11.11 3.82 1.85
N ARG A 206 -12.13 4.34 2.54
CA ARG A 206 -12.07 4.54 3.99
C ARG A 206 -12.01 3.23 4.77
N LEU A 207 -12.54 2.16 4.19
CA LEU A 207 -12.55 0.82 4.77
C LEU A 207 -11.27 0.04 4.45
N VAL A 208 -10.47 0.48 3.46
CA VAL A 208 -9.28 -0.26 3.03
C VAL A 208 -8.29 -0.49 4.18
N PRO A 209 -7.83 0.52 4.94
CA PRO A 209 -6.90 0.29 6.06
C PRO A 209 -7.47 -0.65 7.12
N ILE A 210 -8.78 -0.53 7.41
CA ILE A 210 -9.47 -1.38 8.37
C ILE A 210 -9.52 -2.82 7.87
N SER A 211 -9.83 -3.04 6.59
CA SER A 211 -9.85 -4.37 5.99
C SER A 211 -8.47 -5.02 6.00
N VAL A 212 -7.40 -4.24 5.76
CA VAL A 212 -6.02 -4.74 5.85
C VAL A 212 -5.69 -5.15 7.28
N LEU A 213 -6.07 -4.37 8.29
CA LEU A 213 -5.87 -4.72 9.69
C LEU A 213 -6.61 -6.01 10.07
N VAL A 214 -7.87 -6.14 9.68
CA VAL A 214 -8.69 -7.32 9.98
C VAL A 214 -8.12 -8.57 9.32
N VAL A 215 -7.76 -8.50 8.03
CA VAL A 215 -7.17 -9.63 7.30
C VAL A 215 -5.80 -9.99 7.86
N SER A 216 -4.97 -9.00 8.18
CA SER A 216 -3.63 -9.24 8.76
C SER A 216 -3.72 -9.90 10.13
N LEU A 217 -4.66 -9.45 10.98
CA LEU A 217 -4.92 -10.08 12.27
C LEU A 217 -5.43 -11.52 12.09
N ALA A 218 -6.38 -11.75 11.18
CA ALA A 218 -6.90 -13.09 10.90
C ALA A 218 -5.80 -14.04 10.41
N ALA A 219 -4.92 -13.56 9.51
CA ALA A 219 -3.77 -14.33 9.04
C ALA A 219 -2.77 -14.63 10.18
N THR A 220 -2.50 -13.64 11.04
CA THR A 220 -1.61 -13.82 12.21
C THR A 220 -2.16 -14.85 13.19
N VAL A 221 -3.47 -14.81 13.47
CA VAL A 221 -4.13 -15.80 14.33
C VAL A 221 -4.09 -17.19 13.69
N ALA A 222 -4.32 -17.28 12.38
CA ALA A 222 -4.22 -18.54 11.65
C ALA A 222 -2.79 -19.11 11.66
N ALA A 223 -1.77 -18.28 11.43
CA ALA A 223 -0.37 -18.67 11.53
C ALA A 223 -0.01 -19.15 12.95
N GLY A 224 -0.50 -18.45 13.98
CA GLY A 224 -0.34 -18.86 15.38
C GLY A 224 -0.98 -20.22 15.69
N ASP A 225 -2.23 -20.46 15.25
CA ASP A 225 -2.89 -21.76 15.39
C ASP A 225 -2.09 -22.86 14.68
N LEU A 226 -1.67 -22.61 13.44
CA LEU A 226 -0.91 -23.57 12.65
C LEU A 226 0.43 -23.91 13.28
N SER A 227 1.09 -22.95 13.93
CA SER A 227 2.35 -23.16 14.66
C SER A 227 2.22 -24.17 15.80
N THR A 228 1.01 -24.39 16.33
CA THR A 228 0.73 -25.40 17.37
C THR A 228 0.41 -26.79 16.82
N ARG A 229 0.20 -26.93 15.51
CA ARG A 229 -0.15 -28.21 14.87
C ARG A 229 1.05 -29.13 14.74
N SER A 230 0.83 -30.35 14.26
CA SER A 230 1.91 -31.33 14.07
C SER A 230 3.02 -30.78 13.15
N PRO A 231 4.29 -31.17 13.36
CA PRO A 231 5.41 -30.75 12.51
C PRO A 231 5.22 -31.11 11.02
N ASP A 232 4.49 -32.21 10.77
CA ASP A 232 4.20 -32.73 9.45
C ASP A 232 3.03 -32.06 8.73
N PHE A 233 2.31 -31.16 9.41
CA PHE A 233 1.14 -30.48 8.87
C PHE A 233 1.51 -29.74 7.58
N LEU A 234 0.78 -30.01 6.51
CA LEU A 234 1.06 -29.44 5.19
C LEU A 234 -0.27 -29.20 4.49
N PHE A 235 -0.46 -28.03 3.86
CA PHE A 235 -1.63 -27.80 3.03
C PHE A 235 -1.74 -28.83 1.91
N SER A 236 -2.95 -29.35 1.69
CA SER A 236 -3.20 -30.17 0.50
C SER A 236 -3.07 -29.28 -0.75
N PRO A 237 -2.68 -29.86 -1.91
CA PRO A 237 -2.59 -29.08 -3.16
C PRO A 237 -3.89 -28.34 -3.51
N THR A 238 -5.04 -28.97 -3.26
CA THR A 238 -6.36 -28.35 -3.49
C THR A 238 -6.68 -27.21 -2.52
N ALA A 239 -6.23 -27.30 -1.27
CA ALA A 239 -6.36 -26.21 -0.31
C ALA A 239 -5.45 -25.03 -0.69
N LEU A 240 -4.24 -25.32 -1.15
CA LEU A 240 -3.27 -24.36 -1.63
C LEU A 240 -3.79 -23.57 -2.84
N ASP A 241 -4.36 -24.25 -3.85
CA ASP A 241 -4.94 -23.60 -5.02
C ASP A 241 -6.10 -22.65 -4.64
N ARG A 242 -6.99 -23.11 -3.75
CA ARG A 242 -8.09 -22.27 -3.23
C ARG A 242 -7.57 -21.08 -2.46
N TYR A 243 -6.50 -21.27 -1.70
CA TYR A 243 -5.84 -20.19 -0.96
C TYR A 243 -5.28 -19.14 -1.92
N LEU A 244 -4.52 -19.54 -2.93
CA LEU A 244 -3.97 -18.62 -3.95
C LEU A 244 -5.07 -17.85 -4.69
N VAL A 245 -6.17 -18.51 -5.06
CA VAL A 245 -7.34 -17.83 -5.68
C VAL A 245 -7.96 -16.83 -4.70
N GLY A 246 -8.09 -17.17 -3.42
CA GLY A 246 -8.58 -16.26 -2.38
C GLY A 246 -7.72 -15.01 -2.24
N ILE A 247 -6.39 -15.17 -2.22
CA ILE A 247 -5.44 -14.06 -2.16
C ILE A 247 -5.47 -13.22 -3.43
N PHE A 248 -5.59 -13.84 -4.60
CA PHE A 248 -5.80 -13.12 -5.86
C PHE A 248 -7.04 -12.23 -5.80
N VAL A 249 -8.19 -12.77 -5.35
CA VAL A 249 -9.43 -11.99 -5.24
C VAL A 249 -9.26 -10.82 -4.25
N LEU A 250 -8.65 -11.08 -3.09
CA LEU A 250 -8.37 -10.06 -2.09
C LEU A 250 -7.51 -8.92 -2.67
N LEU A 251 -6.39 -9.26 -3.31
CA LEU A 251 -5.45 -8.28 -3.88
C LEU A 251 -6.04 -7.56 -5.09
N ALA A 252 -6.85 -8.23 -5.91
CA ALA A 252 -7.59 -7.61 -7.02
C ALA A 252 -8.58 -6.58 -6.49
N LEU A 253 -9.40 -6.93 -5.50
CA LEU A 253 -10.36 -6.01 -4.91
C LEU A 253 -9.66 -4.81 -4.26
N LEU A 254 -8.61 -5.05 -3.49
CA LEU A 254 -7.80 -4.00 -2.87
C LEU A 254 -7.20 -3.06 -3.92
N GLY A 255 -6.49 -3.61 -4.91
CA GLY A 255 -5.86 -2.85 -5.99
C GLY A 255 -6.87 -2.06 -6.82
N LEU A 256 -8.04 -2.64 -7.12
CA LEU A 256 -9.12 -1.97 -7.83
C LEU A 256 -9.68 -0.79 -7.03
N VAL A 257 -9.91 -0.94 -5.72
CA VAL A 257 -10.39 0.15 -4.86
C VAL A 257 -9.37 1.28 -4.82
N LEU A 258 -8.08 0.96 -4.65
CA LEU A 258 -6.98 1.94 -4.66
C LEU A 258 -6.82 2.62 -6.03
N GLY A 259 -6.96 1.87 -7.13
CA GLY A 259 -6.86 2.38 -8.50
C GLY A 259 -8.02 3.28 -8.88
N LEU A 260 -9.25 2.89 -8.55
CA LEU A 260 -10.46 3.63 -8.94
C LEU A 260 -10.74 4.83 -8.03
N GLY A 261 -10.30 4.79 -6.77
CA GLY A 261 -10.63 5.76 -5.73
C GLY A 261 -9.93 7.13 -5.81
N ARG A 262 -9.46 7.58 -6.99
CA ARG A 262 -8.73 8.86 -7.14
C ARG A 262 -9.42 10.00 -6.36
N PRO A 263 -8.76 10.63 -5.37
CA PRO A 263 -9.23 11.92 -4.88
C PRO A 263 -9.10 12.92 -6.02
N GLU A 264 -10.15 13.71 -6.26
CA GLU A 264 -10.09 14.81 -7.22
C GLU A 264 -9.05 15.79 -6.71
N TYR A 265 -7.91 15.88 -7.41
CA TYR A 265 -6.94 16.95 -7.19
C TYR A 265 -7.64 18.26 -7.53
N ARG A 266 -8.25 18.90 -6.53
CA ARG A 266 -8.60 20.32 -6.60
C ARG A 266 -7.25 21.03 -6.51
N GLY A 267 -6.70 21.37 -7.68
CA GLY A 267 -5.53 22.23 -7.74
C GLY A 267 -5.73 23.50 -6.89
N PRO A 268 -4.63 24.16 -6.49
CA PRO A 268 -4.69 25.32 -5.63
C PRO A 268 -5.74 26.31 -6.18
N ALA A 269 -6.69 26.67 -5.31
CA ALA A 269 -7.76 27.60 -5.60
C ALA A 269 -7.17 29.00 -5.87
N GLY A 270 -6.58 29.19 -7.05
CA GLY A 270 -5.82 30.40 -7.37
C GLY A 270 -5.62 30.63 -8.86
N THR A 271 -5.66 29.59 -9.70
CA THR A 271 -5.50 29.73 -11.16
C THR A 271 -6.77 29.39 -11.92
N ARG A 272 -7.94 29.79 -11.39
CA ARG A 272 -9.09 30.00 -12.27
C ARG A 272 -8.78 31.22 -13.12
N LYS A 273 -8.10 30.98 -14.25
CA LYS A 273 -7.81 31.95 -15.30
C LYS A 273 -9.13 32.64 -15.61
N ARG A 274 -9.30 33.83 -15.03
CA ARG A 274 -10.46 34.69 -15.23
C ARG A 274 -10.40 35.02 -16.71
N ARG A 275 -11.18 34.30 -17.52
CA ARG A 275 -11.44 34.62 -18.92
C ARG A 275 -12.30 35.89 -18.91
N SER A 276 -11.75 37.01 -18.43
CA SER A 276 -12.29 38.35 -18.65
C SER A 276 -11.69 38.86 -19.95
N GLY A 277 -12.23 38.37 -21.05
CA GLY A 277 -11.85 38.77 -22.40
C GLY A 277 -13.01 39.39 -23.14
N THR A 278 -13.67 40.39 -22.55
CA THR A 278 -14.48 41.43 -23.23
C THR A 278 -14.63 42.63 -22.29
N ALA A 279 -13.49 43.22 -21.89
CA ALA A 279 -13.51 44.58 -21.34
C ALA A 279 -13.80 45.54 -22.51
N ARG A 280 -15.06 46.00 -22.61
CA ARG A 280 -15.40 47.19 -23.39
C ARG A 280 -14.61 48.39 -22.83
N PRO A 281 -14.05 49.26 -23.67
CA PRO A 281 -13.29 50.42 -23.22
C PRO A 281 -14.21 51.40 -22.44
N PRO A 282 -13.70 52.08 -21.40
CA PRO A 282 -14.46 53.06 -20.65
C PRO A 282 -14.76 54.28 -21.54
N LEU A 283 -16.04 54.57 -21.71
CA LEU A 283 -16.51 55.83 -22.29
C LEU A 283 -16.01 56.99 -21.43
N PHE A 284 -15.20 57.84 -22.07
CA PHE A 284 -14.71 59.11 -21.58
C PHE A 284 -15.89 59.98 -21.11
N ARG A 285 -16.08 60.08 -19.79
CA ARG A 285 -17.06 60.99 -19.19
C ARG A 285 -16.34 62.31 -18.91
N THR A 286 -16.42 63.23 -19.87
CA THR A 286 -15.99 64.62 -19.71
C THR A 286 -16.80 65.29 -18.60
N ARG A 287 -16.21 65.46 -17.42
CA ARG A 287 -16.78 66.28 -16.34
C ARG A 287 -16.00 67.59 -16.29
N ARG A 288 -16.57 68.63 -16.93
CA ARG A 288 -16.27 70.04 -16.65
C ARG A 288 -16.76 70.36 -15.24
N ALA A 289 -15.88 70.92 -14.41
CA ALA A 289 -16.21 71.84 -13.32
C ALA A 289 -14.90 72.48 -12.83
N THR A 290 -14.62 73.70 -13.30
CA THR A 290 -14.65 74.95 -12.50
C THR A 290 -13.38 75.22 -11.69
N SER A 291 -12.58 76.12 -12.27
CA SER A 291 -11.63 77.02 -11.62
C SER A 291 -12.26 77.80 -10.46
N ARG A 292 -11.51 77.99 -9.35
CA ARG A 292 -11.09 79.26 -8.69
C ARG A 292 -10.77 79.04 -7.18
N PRO A 293 -10.08 79.97 -6.47
CA PRO A 293 -8.66 79.84 -6.19
C PRO A 293 -8.28 79.91 -4.69
N SER A 294 -6.98 79.67 -4.44
CA SER A 294 -6.10 80.23 -3.40
C SER A 294 -6.69 80.81 -2.11
N ASN A 295 -6.26 80.27 -0.97
CA ASN A 295 -6.03 81.08 0.23
C ASN A 295 -4.71 80.64 0.93
N PRO A 296 -3.77 81.56 1.20
CA PRO A 296 -2.52 81.30 1.92
C PRO A 296 -2.61 81.69 3.41
N GLY A 297 -1.71 81.12 4.22
CA GLY A 297 -1.51 81.46 5.63
C GLY A 297 -2.34 80.59 6.57
N SER A 298 -1.87 80.16 7.74
CA SER A 298 -0.71 80.50 8.58
C SER A 298 -0.63 79.38 9.65
N ALA A 299 0.55 78.82 9.92
CA ALA A 299 1.38 79.06 11.11
C ALA A 299 1.11 78.15 12.34
N CYS A 300 2.22 77.85 13.03
CA CYS A 300 2.41 77.33 14.41
C CYS A 300 2.30 75.81 14.61
N SER A 301 3.40 75.11 14.94
CA SER A 301 4.03 74.95 16.30
C SER A 301 3.53 73.62 16.90
N ALA A 302 4.27 72.69 17.53
CA ALA A 302 5.62 72.56 18.04
C ALA A 302 5.91 71.05 18.21
N ALA A 303 7.20 70.73 18.42
CA ALA A 303 7.78 69.65 19.22
C ALA A 303 7.23 68.22 19.09
#